data_AF-A0A7Y2QBS4-F1
#
_entry.id   AF-A0A7Y2QBS4-F1
#
_cell.length_a   1.000
_cell.length_b   1.000
_cell.length_c   1.000
_cell.angle_alpha   90.00
_cell.angle_beta   90.00
_cell.angle_gamma   90.00
#
_symmetry.space_group_name_H-M   'P 1'
#
loop_
_entity.id
_entity.type
_entity.pdbx_description
1 polymer ?
#
loop_
_entity_poly.entity_id
_entity_poly.type
_entity_poly.pdbx_seq_one_letter_code
_entity_poly.pdbx_strand_id
1 'polypeptide(L)'
;ALDELRKIVEAFDSQAVQNGLDRQEALSVYAASPEVFLRNQGDAMRRIFERYDRLSAQQRELVLEPPVTRPLVLLRRPDLTLATKTWNDFVPAVPVDLAGLIWGAAGCILGWATAAGCGAARRGITRAAGVRRA
;
A
#
# COMPACT_ATOMS: atom_id res chain seq x y z
N ALA A 1 -1.33 8.55 -8.55
CA ALA A 1 -0.30 9.48 -9.06
C ALA A 1 0.08 9.19 -10.51
N LEU A 2 0.50 7.97 -10.87
CA LEU A 2 0.80 7.61 -12.26
C LEU A 2 -0.44 7.66 -13.18
N ASP A 3 -1.59 7.19 -12.70
CA ASP A 3 -2.84 7.24 -13.47
C ASP A 3 -3.29 8.68 -13.78
N GLU A 4 -3.03 9.61 -12.87
CA GLU A 4 -3.34 11.04 -13.09
C GLU A 4 -2.40 11.64 -14.15
N LEU A 5 -1.11 11.30 -14.10
CA LEU A 5 -0.16 11.69 -15.16
C LEU A 5 -0.58 11.10 -16.51
N ARG A 6 -0.99 9.83 -16.55
CA ARG A 6 -1.50 9.17 -17.77
C ARG A 6 -2.65 9.95 -18.38
N LYS A 7 -3.66 10.34 -17.59
CA LYS A 7 -4.81 11.12 -18.07
C LYS A 7 -4.39 12.44 -18.70
N ILE A 8 -3.40 13.14 -18.11
CA ILE A 8 -2.88 14.40 -18.67
C ILE A 8 -2.18 14.15 -20.01
N VAL A 9 -1.37 13.08 -20.11
CA VAL A 9 -0.70 12.70 -21.36
C VAL A 9 -1.72 12.34 -22.44
N GLU A 10 -2.71 11.49 -22.12
CA GLU A 10 -3.75 11.08 -23.05
C GLU A 10 -4.61 12.26 -23.52
N ALA A 11 -4.94 13.18 -22.62
CA ALA A 11 -5.67 14.39 -22.97
C ALA A 11 -4.87 15.27 -23.96
N PHE A 12 -3.56 15.44 -23.71
CA PHE A 12 -2.69 16.19 -24.61
C PHE A 12 -2.57 15.52 -25.98
N ASP A 13 -2.35 14.21 -26.02
CA ASP A 13 -2.24 13.46 -27.28
C ASP A 13 -3.55 13.52 -28.07
N SER A 14 -4.68 13.37 -27.39
CA SER A 14 -6.00 13.52 -28.01
C SER A 14 -6.17 14.92 -28.61
N GLN A 15 -5.73 15.97 -27.90
CA GLN A 15 -5.76 17.34 -28.42
C GLN A 15 -4.83 17.51 -29.63
N ALA A 16 -3.62 16.94 -29.60
CA ALA A 16 -2.69 16.97 -30.73
C ALA A 16 -3.31 16.30 -31.97
N VAL A 17 -3.83 15.08 -31.81
CA VAL A 17 -4.47 14.32 -32.88
C VAL A 17 -5.69 15.03 -33.45
N GLN A 18 -6.52 15.67 -32.61
CA GLN A 18 -7.66 16.48 -33.07
C GLN A 18 -7.22 17.67 -33.94
N ASN A 19 -5.99 18.16 -33.76
CA ASN A 19 -5.40 19.21 -34.57
C ASN A 19 -4.50 18.67 -35.70
N GLY A 20 -4.52 17.35 -35.95
CA GLY A 20 -3.71 16.71 -36.99
C GLY A 20 -2.22 16.68 -36.70
N LEU A 21 -1.83 16.86 -35.44
CA LEU A 21 -0.44 16.86 -34.98
C LEU A 21 -0.14 15.59 -34.21
N ASP A 22 1.09 15.11 -34.30
CA ASP A 22 1.63 14.21 -33.29
C ASP A 22 2.05 14.98 -32.02
N ARG A 23 2.37 14.24 -30.96
CA ARG A 23 2.78 14.84 -29.67
C ARG A 23 3.99 15.77 -29.83
N GLN A 24 4.97 15.35 -30.61
CA GLN A 24 6.24 16.05 -30.77
C GLN A 24 6.08 17.31 -31.61
N GLU A 25 5.25 17.24 -32.66
CA GLU A 25 4.82 18.37 -33.46
C GLU A 25 4.05 19.37 -32.61
N ALA A 26 3.10 18.92 -31.79
CA ALA A 26 2.37 19.80 -30.87
C ALA A 26 3.32 20.52 -29.89
N LEU A 27 4.31 19.81 -29.33
CA LEU A 27 5.34 20.43 -28.49
C LEU A 27 6.23 21.42 -29.28
N SER A 28 6.53 21.13 -30.54
CA SER A 28 7.28 22.04 -31.41
C SER A 28 6.51 23.34 -31.68
N VAL A 29 5.19 23.27 -31.82
CA VAL A 29 4.31 24.44 -31.93
C VAL A 29 4.38 25.30 -30.68
N TYR A 30 4.30 24.69 -29.49
CA TYR A 30 4.48 25.42 -28.22
C TYR A 30 5.86 26.09 -28.13
N ALA A 31 6.92 25.40 -28.54
CA ALA A 31 8.28 25.91 -28.49
C ALA A 31 8.54 27.06 -29.49
N ALA A 32 7.93 26.99 -30.68
CA ALA A 32 8.04 28.01 -31.73
C ALA A 32 7.13 29.23 -31.48
N SER A 33 6.19 29.13 -30.53
CA SER A 33 5.28 30.22 -30.20
C SER A 33 6.05 31.49 -29.79
N PRO A 34 5.65 32.69 -30.27
CA PRO A 34 6.23 33.95 -29.83
C PRO A 34 5.93 34.23 -28.35
N GLU A 35 4.90 33.60 -27.78
CA GLU A 35 4.49 33.85 -26.40
C GLU A 35 5.24 33.00 -25.38
N VAL A 36 5.87 33.69 -24.43
CA VAL A 36 6.63 33.08 -23.32
C VAL A 36 5.77 32.09 -22.54
N PHE A 37 4.50 32.44 -22.30
CA PHE A 37 3.56 31.56 -21.59
C PHE A 37 3.38 30.22 -22.32
N LEU A 38 3.21 30.23 -23.63
CA LEU A 38 3.01 29.01 -24.42
C LEU A 38 4.28 28.15 -24.47
N ARG A 39 5.47 28.77 -24.60
CA ARG A 39 6.73 28.05 -24.50
C ARG A 39 6.90 27.37 -23.13
N ASN A 40 6.61 28.09 -22.05
CA ASN A 40 6.67 27.57 -20.69
C ASN A 40 5.69 26.40 -20.48
N GLN A 41 4.51 26.46 -21.09
CA GLN A 41 3.55 25.36 -21.07
C GLN A 41 4.08 24.12 -21.81
N GLY A 42 4.71 24.30 -22.98
CA GLY A 42 5.39 23.21 -23.69
C GLY A 42 6.49 22.55 -22.85
N ASP A 43 7.29 23.37 -22.14
CA ASP A 43 8.34 22.86 -21.25
C ASP A 43 7.78 22.15 -20.02
N ALA A 44 6.68 22.65 -19.46
CA ALA A 44 5.96 21.98 -18.37
C ALA A 44 5.44 20.61 -18.83
N MET A 45 4.87 20.52 -20.03
CA MET A 45 4.36 19.27 -20.58
C MET A 45 5.49 18.27 -20.87
N ARG A 46 6.64 18.72 -21.39
CA ARG A 46 7.83 17.88 -21.52
C ARG A 46 8.27 17.26 -20.19
N ARG A 47 8.32 18.05 -19.11
CA ARG A 47 8.65 17.53 -17.76
C ARG A 47 7.63 16.50 -17.26
N ILE A 48 6.35 16.68 -17.60
CA ILE A 48 5.29 15.71 -17.27
C ILE A 48 5.53 14.38 -17.99
N PHE A 49 5.85 14.42 -19.28
CA PHE A 49 6.15 13.21 -20.07
C PHE A 49 7.37 12.45 -19.54
N GLU A 50 8.49 13.14 -19.30
CA GLU A 50 9.69 12.52 -18.73
C GLU A 50 9.44 11.89 -17.35
N ARG A 51 8.54 12.49 -16.56
CA ARG A 51 8.16 11.95 -15.25
C ARG A 51 7.25 10.74 -15.39
N TYR A 52 6.29 10.80 -16.32
CA TYR A 52 5.41 9.69 -16.63
C TYR A 52 6.21 8.47 -17.08
N ASP A 53 7.14 8.65 -18.02
CA ASP A 53 7.97 7.55 -18.55
C ASP A 53 8.79 6.90 -17.45
N ARG A 54 9.47 7.68 -16.61
CA ARG A 54 10.24 7.17 -15.46
C ARG A 54 9.37 6.37 -14.48
N LEU A 55 8.22 6.90 -14.09
CA LEU A 55 7.32 6.23 -13.15
C LEU A 55 6.66 4.97 -13.76
N SER A 56 6.37 5.00 -15.07
CA SER A 56 5.83 3.84 -15.78
C SER A 56 6.84 2.69 -15.88
N ALA A 57 8.11 3.01 -16.13
CA ALA A 57 9.20 2.05 -16.14
C ALA A 57 9.37 1.40 -14.75
N GLN A 58 9.40 2.21 -13.69
CA GLN A 58 9.45 1.73 -12.31
C GLN A 58 8.26 0.84 -11.94
N GLN A 59 7.04 1.18 -12.38
CA GLN A 59 5.87 0.34 -12.13
C GLN A 59 6.01 -1.02 -12.83
N ARG A 60 6.51 -1.06 -14.07
CA ARG A 60 6.74 -2.32 -14.79
C ARG A 60 7.76 -3.21 -14.07
N GLU A 61 8.85 -2.62 -13.59
CA GLU A 61 9.85 -3.32 -12.78
C GLU A 61 9.24 -3.90 -11.49
N LEU A 62 8.39 -3.14 -10.79
CA LEU A 62 7.72 -3.59 -9.56
C LEU A 62 6.65 -4.67 -9.78
N VAL A 63 6.05 -4.75 -10.98
CA VAL A 63 5.09 -5.79 -11.36
C VAL A 63 5.81 -7.09 -11.74
N LEU A 64 7.08 -7.02 -12.16
CA LEU A 64 7.91 -8.17 -12.52
C LEU A 64 8.56 -8.85 -11.30
N GLU A 65 8.53 -8.25 -10.11
CA GLU A 65 9.02 -8.88 -8.88
C GLU A 65 7.92 -9.62 -8.09
N PRO A 66 8.14 -10.89 -7.68
CA PRO A 66 7.18 -11.67 -6.89
C PRO A 66 6.79 -10.96 -5.57
N PRO A 67 5.50 -10.64 -5.33
CA PRO A 67 5.04 -9.94 -4.12
C PRO A 67 5.31 -10.69 -2.80
N VAL A 68 5.57 -11.98 -2.87
CA VAL A 68 5.64 -12.91 -1.73
C VAL A 68 6.92 -12.77 -0.90
N THR A 69 8.00 -12.18 -1.43
CA THR A 69 9.28 -12.06 -0.70
C THR A 69 9.52 -10.69 -0.06
N ARG A 70 8.72 -9.66 -0.41
CA ARG A 70 8.84 -8.29 0.13
C ARG A 70 8.84 -8.18 1.66
N PRO A 71 7.96 -8.86 2.42
CA PRO A 71 7.98 -8.75 3.89
C PRO A 71 9.25 -9.35 4.53
N LEU A 72 9.86 -10.38 3.92
CA LEU A 72 11.07 -11.02 4.44
C LEU A 72 12.32 -10.15 4.31
N VAL A 73 12.36 -9.26 3.31
CA VAL A 73 13.48 -8.31 3.12
C VAL A 73 13.44 -7.17 4.14
N LEU A 74 12.24 -6.69 4.50
CA LEU A 74 12.06 -5.65 5.53
C LEU A 74 12.54 -6.11 6.91
N LEU A 75 12.40 -7.40 7.23
CA LEU A 75 12.89 -8.00 8.48
C LEU A 75 14.44 -8.06 8.54
N ARG A 76 15.12 -8.03 7.40
CA ARG A 76 16.58 -8.20 7.34
C ARG A 76 17.35 -6.91 7.64
N ARG A 77 16.74 -5.74 7.43
CA ARG A 77 17.27 -4.41 7.80
C ARG A 77 16.13 -3.47 8.19
N PRO A 78 15.70 -3.49 9.47
CA PRO A 78 14.67 -2.58 9.92
C PRO A 78 15.22 -1.15 9.96
N ASP A 79 14.73 -0.30 9.06
CA ASP A 79 14.93 1.14 9.15
C ASP A 79 13.86 1.72 10.09
N LEU A 80 14.27 1.92 11.35
CA LEU A 80 13.40 2.42 12.42
C LEU A 80 12.83 3.81 12.10
N THR A 81 13.58 4.64 11.38
CA THR A 81 13.18 6.02 11.01
C THR A 81 12.04 6.03 9.99
N LEU A 82 12.10 5.14 9.00
CA LEU A 82 11.00 4.90 8.07
C LEU A 82 9.80 4.29 8.79
N ALA A 83 10.02 3.31 9.67
CA ALA A 83 8.95 2.67 10.42
C ALA A 83 8.16 3.69 11.28
N THR A 84 8.81 4.63 11.97
CA THR A 84 8.11 5.63 12.78
C THR A 84 7.27 6.59 11.94
N LYS A 85 7.78 7.04 10.79
CA LYS A 85 7.02 7.91 9.87
C LYS A 85 5.84 7.17 9.24
N THR A 86 6.07 5.97 8.75
CA THR A 86 5.00 5.16 8.16
C THR A 86 3.96 4.76 9.19
N TRP A 87 4.35 4.53 10.46
CA TRP A 87 3.41 4.23 11.54
C TRP A 87 2.45 5.39 11.83
N ASN A 88 2.92 6.64 11.76
CA ASN A 88 2.06 7.81 11.94
C ASN A 88 1.07 8.02 10.78
N ASP A 89 1.45 7.65 9.56
CA ASP A 89 0.60 7.79 8.37
C ASP A 89 -0.21 6.51 8.05
N PHE A 90 -0.01 5.43 8.81
CA PHE A 90 -0.66 4.15 8.58
C PHE A 90 -2.12 4.19 9.04
N VAL A 91 -3.03 4.17 8.07
CA VAL A 91 -4.45 3.91 8.31
C VAL A 91 -4.69 2.42 8.08
N PRO A 92 -5.02 1.62 9.12
CA PRO A 92 -5.30 0.19 8.94
C PRO A 92 -6.48 0.01 7.98
N ALA A 93 -6.25 -0.72 6.88
CA ALA A 93 -7.26 -1.00 5.86
C ALA A 93 -8.37 -1.96 6.35
N VAL A 94 -8.21 -2.55 7.54
CA VAL A 94 -9.23 -3.33 8.22
C VAL A 94 -9.97 -2.40 9.18
N PRO A 95 -11.30 -2.29 9.10
CA PRO A 95 -12.07 -1.60 10.12
C PRO A 95 -11.91 -2.37 11.43
N VAL A 96 -11.00 -1.92 12.29
CA VAL A 96 -10.94 -2.36 13.69
C VAL A 96 -12.14 -1.77 14.39
N ASP A 97 -13.27 -2.46 14.28
CA ASP A 97 -14.48 -2.10 14.99
C ASP A 97 -14.29 -2.38 16.49
N LEU A 98 -14.70 -1.44 17.33
CA LEU A 98 -14.64 -1.58 18.79
C LEU A 98 -15.40 -2.85 19.23
N ALA A 99 -16.48 -3.19 18.52
CA ALA A 99 -17.22 -4.42 18.75
C ALA A 99 -16.33 -5.66 18.53
N GLY A 100 -15.52 -5.68 17.47
CA GLY A 100 -14.60 -6.79 17.19
C GLY A 100 -13.55 -6.99 18.29
N LEU A 101 -13.03 -5.89 18.86
CA LEU A 101 -12.11 -5.95 19.99
C LEU A 101 -12.77 -6.52 21.25
N ILE A 102 -14.00 -6.08 21.55
CA ILE A 102 -14.77 -6.53 22.71
C ILE A 102 -15.10 -8.03 22.58
N TRP A 103 -15.59 -8.46 21.43
CA TRP A 103 -15.91 -9.87 21.18
C TRP A 103 -14.65 -10.75 21.18
N GLY A 104 -13.53 -10.24 20.63
CA GLY A 104 -12.24 -10.93 20.69
C GLY A 104 -11.74 -11.12 22.13
N ALA A 105 -11.80 -10.07 22.95
CA ALA A 105 -11.45 -10.14 24.37
C ALA A 105 -12.36 -11.09 25.14
N ALA A 106 -13.67 -11.02 24.90
CA ALA A 106 -14.65 -11.90 25.53
C ALA A 106 -14.39 -13.37 25.18
N GLY A 107 -14.12 -13.67 23.90
CA GLY A 107 -13.77 -15.01 23.42
C GLY A 107 -12.49 -15.54 24.07
N CYS A 108 -11.45 -14.71 24.19
CA CYS A 108 -10.21 -15.07 24.89
C CYS A 108 -10.45 -15.42 26.37
N ILE A 109 -11.23 -14.62 27.08
CA ILE A 109 -11.55 -14.86 28.50
C ILE A 109 -12.32 -16.18 28.65
N LEU A 110 -13.33 -16.42 27.81
CA LEU A 110 -14.12 -17.66 27.81
C LEU A 110 -13.26 -18.89 27.49
N GLY A 111 -12.41 -18.79 26.47
CA GLY A 111 -11.47 -19.86 26.10
C GLY A 111 -10.48 -20.19 27.21
N TRP A 112 -9.94 -19.15 27.88
CA TRP A 112 -9.03 -19.35 29.00
C TRP A 112 -9.73 -19.98 30.21
N ALA A 113 -10.94 -19.50 30.55
CA ALA A 113 -11.73 -20.03 31.66
C ALA A 113 -12.11 -21.51 31.45
N THR A 114 -12.52 -21.87 30.24
CA THR A 114 -12.85 -23.27 29.89
C THR A 114 -11.62 -24.18 29.96
N ALA A 115 -10.47 -23.74 29.43
CA ALA A 115 -9.22 -24.47 29.52
C ALA A 115 -8.74 -24.64 30.97
N ALA A 116 -8.81 -23.57 31.78
CA ALA A 116 -8.44 -23.59 33.19
C ALA A 116 -9.37 -24.51 34.01
N GLY A 117 -10.68 -24.46 33.74
CA GLY A 117 -11.68 -25.33 34.36
C GLY A 117 -11.43 -26.80 34.04
N CYS A 118 -11.19 -27.14 32.78
CA CYS A 118 -10.84 -28.50 32.37
C CYS A 118 -9.52 -28.98 33.04
N GLY A 119 -8.51 -28.12 33.10
CA GLY A 119 -7.25 -28.41 33.77
C GLY A 119 -7.38 -28.59 35.29
N ALA A 120 -8.27 -27.83 35.93
CA ALA A 120 -8.56 -27.97 37.36
C ALA A 120 -9.35 -29.26 37.65
N ALA A 121 -10.37 -29.58 36.84
CA ALA A 121 -11.14 -30.82 36.96
C ALA A 121 -10.25 -32.07 36.79
N ARG A 122 -9.37 -32.07 35.78
CA ARG A 122 -8.42 -33.18 35.56
C ARG A 122 -7.46 -33.37 36.75
N ARG A 123 -6.96 -32.27 37.32
CA ARG A 123 -6.09 -32.31 38.52
C ARG A 123 -6.84 -32.79 39.78
N GLY A 124 -8.10 -32.39 39.93
CA GLY A 124 -8.98 -32.85 41.03
C GLY A 124 -9.25 -34.35 40.98
N ILE A 125 -9.55 -34.89 39.80
CA ILE A 125 -9.79 -36.32 39.59
C ILE A 125 -8.52 -37.15 39.89
N THR A 126 -7.35 -36.69 39.43
CA THR A 126 -6.08 -37.38 39.73
C THR A 126 -5.70 -37.37 41.21
N ARG A 127 -6.05 -36.30 41.95
CA ARG A 127 -5.80 -36.22 43.40
C ARG A 127 -6.75 -37.12 44.20
N ALA A 128 -8.03 -37.17 43.83
CA ALA A 128 -9.01 -38.04 44.48
C ALA A 128 -8.72 -39.54 44.27
N ALA A 129 -8.17 -39.92 43.10
CA ALA A 129 -7.76 -41.29 42.82
C ALA A 129 -6.52 -41.74 43.62
N GLY A 130 -5.62 -40.81 43.99
CA GLY A 130 -4.44 -41.10 44.80
C GLY A 130 -4.75 -41.34 46.29
N VAL A 131 -5.76 -40.65 46.84
CA VAL A 131 -6.17 -40.80 48.25
C VAL A 131 -6.86 -42.13 48.54
N ARG A 132 -7.45 -42.79 47.54
CA ARG A 132 -8.12 -44.10 47.70
C ARG A 132 -7.18 -45.32 47.60
N ARG A 133 -5.88 -45.11 47.36
CA ARG A 133 -4.87 -46.19 47.23
C ARG A 133 -3.82 -46.21 48.35
N ALA A 134 -3.98 -45.40 49.39
CA ALA A 134 -3.22 -45.48 50.64
C ALA A 134 -4.14 -46.04 51.73
#